data_AF-A0A3B9BRL1-F1
#
_entry.id   AF-A0A3B9BRL1-F1
#
_cell.length_a   1.000
_cell.length_b   1.000
_cell.length_c   1.000
_cell.angle_alpha   90.00
_cell.angle_beta   90.00
_cell.angle_gamma   90.00
#
_symmetry.space_group_name_H-M   'P 1'
#
loop_
_entity.id
_entity.type
_entity.pdbx_description
1 polymer ?
#
loop_
_entity_poly.entity_id
_entity_poly.type
_entity_poly.pdbx_seq_one_letter_code
_entity_poly.pdbx_strand_id
1 'polypeptide(L)'
;AEHAIAMMFAVARQIPQASESTHAGKWEKSKFMGVELTGKTLGLIGSGNIGSITASRALGIKMKVIAYDPFLSEERAADLGVKKVEFNELLFTADFITLHVPKTDKTAGMINAEAIAKMKPGVRIINCARGGLVDEYALAEALKSGQVAGAAFDVFAVEPATDSPLFNLPNVVVTPHLGAATTEAQENVALQVAEQISEYLNNGAVTNAINMPSITAEEAPILSPFVKLASHLGAFVGQMTDEAIESINILYDGKVAEMNTKALNSAAIAGVMKAQNPEVNMVSAPLLATERGIKCSTTTQEKSGTFDSYIKLTVKTASKEREIAGTVFSDGKQRFIQIKGINIDAEVGRHMLYTTNEDVPGIIGTLGQTMGKNGVNIANFTLGRKDAGKDAIALLYLDAQPPAEVLAKLEATGMFSSVKPLEFDVS
;
A
#
# COMPACT_ATOMS: atom_id res chain seq x y z
N ALA A 1 1.07 23.40 3.01
CA ALA A 1 0.30 24.42 2.25
C ALA A 1 0.82 25.83 2.52
N GLU A 2 0.90 26.24 3.79
CA GLU A 2 1.45 27.55 4.18
C GLU A 2 2.87 27.76 3.68
N HIS A 3 3.73 26.75 3.84
CA HIS A 3 5.10 26.81 3.32
C HIS A 3 5.15 27.06 1.80
N ALA A 4 4.28 26.42 1.00
CA ALA A 4 4.22 26.67 -0.44
C ALA A 4 3.82 28.12 -0.80
N ILE A 5 2.86 28.70 -0.06
CA ILE A 5 2.47 30.11 -0.24
C ILE A 5 3.60 31.05 0.21
N ALA A 6 4.26 30.75 1.34
CA ALA A 6 5.41 31.51 1.82
C ALA A 6 6.55 31.50 0.80
N MET A 7 6.88 30.33 0.25
CA MET A 7 7.90 30.14 -0.79
C MET A 7 7.53 30.90 -2.07
N MET A 8 6.25 30.94 -2.44
CA MET A 8 5.76 31.74 -3.58
C MET A 8 5.98 33.25 -3.37
N PHE A 9 5.68 33.77 -2.18
CA PHE A 9 5.97 35.17 -1.84
C PHE A 9 7.47 35.45 -1.78
N ALA A 10 8.25 34.54 -1.19
CA ALA A 10 9.69 34.67 -1.06
C ALA A 10 10.38 34.82 -2.41
N VAL A 11 10.04 33.99 -3.39
CA VAL A 11 10.60 34.09 -4.75
C VAL A 11 10.02 35.26 -5.54
N ALA A 12 8.74 35.59 -5.38
CA ALA A 12 8.13 36.73 -6.07
C ALA A 12 8.74 38.07 -5.65
N ARG A 13 9.22 38.17 -4.40
CA ARG A 13 9.74 39.40 -3.80
C ARG A 13 11.24 39.36 -3.49
N GLN A 14 11.93 38.27 -3.85
CA GLN A 14 13.37 38.06 -3.64
C GLN A 14 13.78 38.24 -2.18
N ILE A 15 12.93 37.77 -1.26
CA ILE A 15 13.04 38.08 0.18
C ILE A 15 14.39 37.63 0.77
N PRO A 16 14.88 36.39 0.54
CA PRO A 16 16.14 35.95 1.13
C PRO A 16 17.33 36.80 0.66
N GLN A 17 17.42 37.06 -0.65
CA GLN A 17 18.51 37.84 -1.25
C GLN A 17 18.48 39.31 -0.78
N ALA A 18 17.28 39.91 -0.68
CA ALA A 18 17.11 41.27 -0.17
C ALA A 18 17.46 41.37 1.32
N SER A 19 17.07 40.37 2.12
CA SER A 19 17.41 40.26 3.54
C SER A 19 18.92 40.18 3.74
N GLU A 20 19.59 39.27 3.03
CA GLU A 20 21.05 39.11 3.08
C GLU A 20 21.80 40.40 2.72
N SER A 21 21.40 41.07 1.63
CA SER A 21 21.99 42.35 1.22
C SER A 21 21.82 43.44 2.29
N THR A 22 20.65 43.50 2.92
CA THR A 22 20.35 44.48 3.97
C THR A 22 21.13 44.19 5.25
N HIS A 23 21.26 42.91 5.65
CA HIS A 23 22.11 42.48 6.76
C HIS A 23 23.59 42.82 6.51
N ALA A 24 24.04 42.80 5.26
CA ALA A 24 25.37 43.26 4.86
C ALA A 24 25.52 44.80 4.85
N GLY A 25 24.51 45.55 5.33
CA GLY A 25 24.53 47.01 5.43
C GLY A 25 24.30 47.75 4.11
N LYS A 26 23.88 47.06 3.04
CA LYS A 26 23.61 47.68 1.75
C LYS A 26 22.15 48.14 1.65
N TRP A 27 21.91 49.19 0.87
CA TRP A 27 20.56 49.72 0.61
C TRP A 27 20.23 49.72 -0.89
N GLU A 28 20.06 48.52 -1.45
CA GLU A 28 19.94 48.30 -2.90
C GLU A 28 18.49 48.31 -3.41
N LYS A 29 17.68 49.33 -3.05
CA LYS A 29 16.25 49.39 -3.40
C LYS A 29 15.98 49.20 -4.90
N SER A 30 16.84 49.74 -5.77
CA SER A 30 16.69 49.65 -7.22
C SER A 30 17.06 48.29 -7.82
N LYS A 31 17.78 47.44 -7.07
CA LYS A 31 18.22 46.10 -7.50
C LYS A 31 17.11 45.05 -7.40
N PHE A 32 16.23 45.19 -6.41
CA PHE A 32 15.18 44.22 -6.12
C PHE A 32 13.85 44.69 -6.70
N MET A 33 13.44 44.07 -7.81
CA MET A 33 12.16 44.33 -8.47
C MET A 33 11.33 43.06 -8.48
N GLY A 34 10.40 42.98 -7.52
CA GLY A 34 9.50 41.84 -7.38
C GLY A 34 8.30 41.89 -8.33
N VAL A 35 7.43 40.89 -8.19
CA VAL A 35 6.13 40.84 -8.87
C VAL A 35 4.99 40.69 -7.86
N GLU A 36 3.82 41.19 -8.22
CA GLU A 36 2.59 41.00 -7.45
C GLU A 36 1.94 39.65 -7.81
N LEU A 37 1.42 38.94 -6.80
CA LEU A 37 0.64 37.72 -6.98
C LEU A 37 -0.82 38.03 -7.30
N THR A 38 -1.37 39.12 -6.76
CA THR A 38 -2.77 39.51 -6.97
C THR A 38 -3.11 39.64 -8.46
N GLY A 39 -4.21 39.01 -8.86
CA GLY A 39 -4.67 38.99 -10.26
C GLY A 39 -3.90 38.06 -11.20
N LYS A 40 -2.76 37.50 -10.79
CA LYS A 40 -1.99 36.51 -11.56
C LYS A 40 -2.68 35.14 -11.53
N THR A 41 -2.35 34.31 -12.51
CA THR A 41 -2.82 32.93 -12.62
C THR A 41 -1.88 31.97 -11.92
N LEU A 42 -2.37 31.24 -10.92
CA LEU A 42 -1.70 30.09 -10.30
C LEU A 42 -2.15 28.80 -11.00
N GLY A 43 -1.20 28.08 -11.59
CA GLY A 43 -1.34 26.70 -11.98
C GLY A 43 -1.07 25.77 -10.81
N LEU A 44 -2.11 25.10 -10.31
CA LEU A 44 -2.04 24.10 -9.26
C LEU A 44 -1.95 22.70 -9.88
N ILE A 45 -0.82 22.01 -9.70
CA ILE A 45 -0.66 20.63 -10.15
C ILE A 45 -0.91 19.69 -8.96
N GLY A 46 -2.05 18.99 -8.97
CA GLY A 46 -2.53 18.15 -7.87
C GLY A 46 -3.46 18.90 -6.90
N SER A 47 -4.68 18.39 -6.74
CA SER A 47 -5.77 19.00 -5.95
C SER A 47 -6.18 18.16 -4.75
N GLY A 48 -5.27 17.33 -4.23
CA GLY A 48 -5.46 16.58 -2.98
C GLY A 48 -5.54 17.48 -1.74
N ASN A 49 -5.37 16.90 -0.55
CA ASN A 49 -5.54 17.64 0.72
C ASN A 49 -4.67 18.92 0.79
N ILE A 50 -3.38 18.83 0.49
CA ILE A 50 -2.50 20.01 0.54
C ILE A 50 -2.78 20.98 -0.61
N GLY A 51 -3.05 20.46 -1.83
CA GLY A 51 -3.32 21.27 -3.01
C GLY A 51 -4.57 22.13 -2.87
N SER A 52 -5.67 21.55 -2.40
CA SER A 52 -6.93 22.26 -2.15
C SER A 52 -6.80 23.38 -1.10
N ILE A 53 -6.07 23.11 -0.02
CA ILE A 53 -5.77 24.08 1.04
C ILE A 53 -4.87 25.22 0.50
N THR A 54 -3.94 24.89 -0.41
CA THR A 54 -3.08 25.88 -1.09
C THR A 54 -3.89 26.74 -2.06
N ALA A 55 -4.81 26.15 -2.82
CA ALA A 55 -5.73 26.85 -3.71
C ALA A 55 -6.60 27.85 -2.94
N SER A 56 -7.19 27.42 -1.82
CA SER A 56 -7.99 28.30 -0.95
C SER A 56 -7.19 29.53 -0.49
N ARG A 57 -5.93 29.35 -0.06
CA ARG A 57 -5.04 30.47 0.32
C ARG A 57 -4.72 31.39 -0.86
N ALA A 58 -4.45 30.83 -2.04
CA ALA A 58 -4.16 31.59 -3.26
C ALA A 58 -5.37 32.43 -3.72
N LEU A 59 -6.58 31.87 -3.65
CA LEU A 59 -7.83 32.61 -3.88
C LEU A 59 -8.02 33.73 -2.85
N GLY A 60 -7.68 33.47 -1.59
CA GLY A 60 -7.71 34.46 -0.50
C GLY A 60 -6.89 35.72 -0.81
N ILE A 61 -5.70 35.55 -1.40
CA ILE A 61 -4.82 36.65 -1.86
C ILE A 61 -5.16 37.14 -3.29
N LYS A 62 -6.32 36.75 -3.81
CA LYS A 62 -6.91 37.20 -5.08
C LYS A 62 -6.12 36.78 -6.32
N MET A 63 -5.49 35.60 -6.31
CA MET A 63 -5.03 34.96 -7.55
C MET A 63 -6.20 34.31 -8.29
N LYS A 64 -6.02 34.06 -9.58
CA LYS A 64 -6.88 33.16 -10.36
C LYS A 64 -6.26 31.77 -10.29
N VAL A 65 -7.02 30.75 -9.86
CA VAL A 65 -6.46 29.39 -9.73
C VAL A 65 -7.02 28.48 -10.81
N ILE A 66 -6.12 27.88 -11.59
CA ILE A 66 -6.42 26.79 -12.51
C ILE A 66 -5.73 25.52 -11.99
N ALA A 67 -6.35 24.37 -12.14
CA ALA A 67 -5.87 23.13 -11.56
C ALA A 67 -5.81 21.99 -12.58
N TYR A 68 -4.68 21.29 -12.61
CA TYR A 68 -4.54 20.01 -13.29
C TYR A 68 -4.46 18.89 -12.26
N ASP A 69 -5.45 18.01 -12.29
CA ASP A 69 -5.49 16.76 -11.55
C ASP A 69 -6.41 15.78 -12.30
N PRO A 70 -5.90 14.65 -12.81
CA PRO A 70 -6.71 13.66 -13.54
C PRO A 70 -7.91 13.14 -12.74
N PHE A 71 -7.83 13.17 -11.40
CA PHE A 71 -8.83 12.62 -10.49
C PHE A 71 -9.78 13.69 -9.92
N LEU A 72 -9.59 14.97 -10.26
CA LEU A 72 -10.48 16.04 -9.84
C LEU A 72 -11.76 16.06 -10.69
N SER A 73 -12.93 15.97 -10.07
CA SER A 73 -14.21 16.19 -10.77
C SER A 73 -14.49 17.67 -11.01
N GLU A 74 -15.29 18.00 -12.02
CA GLU A 74 -15.71 19.39 -12.29
C GLU A 74 -16.47 20.00 -11.10
N GLU A 75 -17.34 19.21 -10.46
CA GLU A 75 -18.07 19.61 -9.25
C GLU A 75 -17.11 19.97 -8.12
N ARG A 76 -16.11 19.12 -7.86
CA ARG A 76 -15.13 19.40 -6.81
C ARG A 76 -14.25 20.61 -7.15
N ALA A 77 -13.94 20.83 -8.42
CA ALA A 77 -13.22 22.02 -8.86
C ALA A 77 -14.04 23.30 -8.58
N ALA A 78 -15.34 23.27 -8.88
CA ALA A 78 -16.26 24.37 -8.61
C ALA A 78 -16.35 24.68 -7.11
N ASP A 79 -16.47 23.65 -6.25
CA ASP A 79 -16.48 23.80 -4.79
C ASP A 79 -15.20 24.47 -4.26
N LEU A 80 -14.05 24.12 -4.84
CA LEU A 80 -12.77 24.71 -4.49
C LEU A 80 -12.58 26.12 -5.04
N GLY A 81 -13.48 26.60 -5.90
CA GLY A 81 -13.36 27.89 -6.59
C GLY A 81 -12.23 27.93 -7.62
N VAL A 82 -11.84 26.77 -8.17
CA VAL A 82 -10.75 26.64 -9.15
C VAL A 82 -11.30 26.17 -10.50
N LYS A 83 -10.62 26.53 -11.60
CA LYS A 83 -10.96 26.00 -12.93
C LYS A 83 -10.14 24.74 -13.20
N LYS A 84 -10.77 23.59 -13.41
CA LYS A 84 -10.08 22.40 -13.90
C LYS A 84 -9.61 22.63 -15.35
N VAL A 85 -8.37 22.27 -15.64
CA VAL A 85 -7.77 22.40 -16.97
C VAL A 85 -6.86 21.21 -17.27
N GLU A 86 -6.56 21.00 -18.54
CA GLU A 86 -5.56 20.01 -18.96
C GLU A 86 -4.13 20.47 -18.66
N PHE A 87 -3.20 19.53 -18.55
CA PHE A 87 -1.81 19.80 -18.17
C PHE A 87 -1.16 20.86 -19.07
N ASN A 88 -1.28 20.70 -20.39
CA ASN A 88 -0.73 21.66 -21.33
C ASN A 88 -1.38 23.05 -21.21
N GLU A 89 -2.71 23.14 -21.03
CA GLU A 89 -3.39 24.43 -20.83
C GLU A 89 -2.86 25.14 -19.57
N LEU A 90 -2.61 24.40 -18.48
CA LEU A 90 -2.00 24.94 -17.27
C LEU A 90 -0.62 25.56 -17.56
N LEU A 91 0.25 24.84 -18.27
CA LEU A 91 1.60 25.33 -18.60
C LEU A 91 1.55 26.64 -19.40
N PHE A 92 0.69 26.71 -20.42
CA PHE A 92 0.60 27.89 -21.31
C PHE A 92 0.00 29.14 -20.64
N THR A 93 -0.72 28.99 -19.52
CA THR A 93 -1.54 30.09 -18.95
C THR A 93 -1.07 30.56 -17.58
N ALA A 94 -0.39 29.71 -16.82
CA ALA A 94 0.04 30.00 -15.45
C ALA A 94 1.21 31.00 -15.39
N ASP A 95 1.10 31.99 -14.50
CA ASP A 95 2.19 32.89 -14.12
C ASP A 95 3.05 32.29 -12.99
N PHE A 96 2.41 31.49 -12.14
CA PHE A 96 3.02 30.72 -11.07
C PHE A 96 2.56 29.26 -11.19
N ILE A 97 3.45 28.30 -11.00
CA ILE A 97 3.10 26.87 -10.97
C ILE A 97 3.55 26.30 -9.63
N THR A 98 2.66 25.58 -8.95
CA THR A 98 2.99 24.88 -7.70
C THR A 98 2.58 23.41 -7.80
N LEU A 99 3.44 22.52 -7.29
CA LEU A 99 3.24 21.07 -7.33
C LEU A 99 2.78 20.54 -5.98
N HIS A 100 1.77 19.66 -6.00
CA HIS A 100 1.16 19.01 -4.84
C HIS A 100 0.77 17.55 -5.12
N VAL A 101 1.56 16.87 -5.96
CA VAL A 101 1.37 15.46 -6.33
C VAL A 101 2.39 14.56 -5.62
N PRO A 102 2.07 13.28 -5.39
CA PRO A 102 3.08 12.29 -4.97
C PRO A 102 4.08 12.04 -6.10
N LYS A 103 5.26 11.51 -5.75
CA LYS A 103 6.23 11.00 -6.72
C LYS A 103 5.86 9.56 -7.08
N THR A 104 5.59 9.33 -8.36
CA THR A 104 5.25 8.05 -8.98
C THR A 104 5.94 7.99 -10.33
N ASP A 105 5.94 6.84 -11.01
CA ASP A 105 6.51 6.73 -12.36
C ASP A 105 5.86 7.69 -13.36
N LYS A 106 4.58 8.04 -13.15
CA LYS A 106 3.83 8.97 -14.01
C LYS A 106 4.12 10.46 -13.72
N THR A 107 4.58 10.78 -12.51
CA THR A 107 4.78 12.16 -12.05
C THR A 107 6.25 12.53 -11.86
N ALA A 108 7.15 11.54 -11.85
CA ALA A 108 8.59 11.75 -11.84
C ALA A 108 9.02 12.51 -13.10
N GLY A 109 9.72 13.62 -12.93
CA GLY A 109 10.18 14.47 -14.03
C GLY A 109 9.06 15.07 -14.87
N MET A 110 7.82 15.18 -14.36
CA MET A 110 6.70 15.70 -15.15
C MET A 110 6.90 17.15 -15.60
N ILE A 111 7.71 17.92 -14.85
CA ILE A 111 8.23 19.22 -15.30
C ILE A 111 9.65 19.01 -15.80
N ASN A 112 9.77 18.59 -17.05
CA ASN A 112 11.03 18.44 -17.80
C ASN A 112 11.27 19.63 -18.73
N ALA A 113 12.36 19.60 -19.50
CA ALA A 113 12.70 20.64 -20.46
C ALA A 113 11.58 20.94 -21.48
N GLU A 114 10.87 19.92 -21.97
CA GLU A 114 9.76 20.08 -22.91
C GLU A 114 8.54 20.77 -22.27
N ALA A 115 8.23 20.42 -21.02
CA ALA A 115 7.17 21.07 -20.26
C ALA A 115 7.52 22.54 -19.99
N ILE A 116 8.77 22.83 -19.59
CA ILE A 116 9.24 24.19 -19.31
C ILE A 116 9.19 25.07 -20.57
N ALA A 117 9.53 24.51 -21.74
CA ALA A 117 9.49 25.23 -23.02
C ALA A 117 8.07 25.68 -23.41
N LYS A 118 7.02 25.02 -22.91
CA LYS A 118 5.62 25.39 -23.14
C LYS A 118 5.12 26.47 -22.18
N MET A 119 5.86 26.76 -21.11
CA MET A 119 5.41 27.72 -20.11
C MET A 119 5.47 29.15 -20.61
N LYS A 120 4.72 30.04 -19.96
CA LYS A 120 4.84 31.48 -20.20
C LYS A 120 6.27 31.95 -19.88
N PRO A 121 6.90 32.77 -20.74
CA PRO A 121 8.14 33.44 -20.39
C PRO A 121 7.98 34.23 -19.08
N GLY A 122 8.89 34.01 -18.14
CA GLY A 122 8.88 34.66 -16.83
C GLY A 122 7.98 34.00 -15.78
N VAL A 123 7.51 32.76 -16.03
CA VAL A 123 6.82 31.92 -15.04
C VAL A 123 7.70 31.71 -13.79
N ARG A 124 7.06 31.47 -12.64
CA ARG A 124 7.73 31.04 -11.41
C ARG A 124 7.26 29.67 -10.97
N ILE A 125 8.18 28.80 -10.55
CA ILE A 125 7.89 27.40 -10.22
C ILE A 125 8.17 27.13 -8.74
N ILE A 126 7.21 26.51 -8.05
CA ILE A 126 7.28 26.20 -6.63
C ILE A 126 7.14 24.68 -6.46
N ASN A 127 8.11 24.06 -5.79
CA ASN A 127 8.03 22.65 -5.41
C ASN A 127 8.29 22.48 -3.92
N CYS A 128 7.20 22.26 -3.17
CA CYS A 128 7.24 21.89 -1.75
C CYS A 128 6.54 20.53 -1.53
N ALA A 129 6.50 19.68 -2.56
CA ALA A 129 5.78 18.41 -2.53
C ALA A 129 6.74 17.22 -2.44
N ARG A 130 7.42 16.88 -3.54
CA ARG A 130 8.39 15.79 -3.60
C ARG A 130 9.57 16.13 -4.51
N GLY A 131 10.76 15.70 -4.12
CA GLY A 131 11.96 15.78 -4.94
C GLY A 131 11.87 14.94 -6.22
N GLY A 132 12.36 15.48 -7.33
CA GLY A 132 12.35 14.80 -8.63
C GLY A 132 11.02 14.83 -9.38
N LEU A 133 10.04 15.65 -8.96
CA LEU A 133 8.89 16.01 -9.81
C LEU A 133 9.26 16.97 -10.93
N VAL A 134 10.31 17.76 -10.69
CA VAL A 134 10.90 18.72 -11.63
C VAL A 134 12.32 18.24 -11.95
N ASP A 135 12.69 18.29 -13.23
CA ASP A 135 14.07 18.12 -13.65
C ASP A 135 14.87 19.36 -13.24
N GLU A 136 15.68 19.23 -12.18
CA GLU A 136 16.44 20.33 -11.59
C GLU A 136 17.49 20.91 -12.55
N TYR A 137 18.04 20.10 -13.46
CA TYR A 137 19.02 20.56 -14.44
C TYR A 137 18.33 21.36 -15.56
N ALA A 138 17.23 20.84 -16.10
CA ALA A 138 16.43 21.57 -17.08
C ALA A 138 15.91 22.90 -16.52
N LEU A 139 15.48 22.90 -15.25
CA LEU A 139 15.06 24.12 -14.56
C LEU A 139 16.22 25.11 -14.39
N ALA A 140 17.40 24.66 -13.99
CA ALA A 140 18.58 25.53 -13.85
C ALA A 140 18.92 26.23 -15.17
N GLU A 141 18.89 25.51 -16.29
CA GLU A 141 19.12 26.12 -17.62
C GLU A 141 18.01 27.09 -18.02
N ALA A 142 16.75 26.80 -17.70
CA ALA A 142 15.63 27.70 -17.97
C ALA A 142 15.66 28.97 -17.10
N LEU A 143 16.19 28.89 -15.87
CA LEU A 143 16.42 30.04 -15.01
C LEU A 143 17.56 30.93 -15.55
N LYS A 144 18.64 30.32 -16.05
CA LYS A 144 19.76 31.04 -16.66
C LYS A 144 19.37 31.71 -17.98
N SER A 145 18.51 31.07 -18.79
CA SER A 145 18.04 31.62 -20.07
C SER A 145 16.96 32.71 -19.89
N GLY A 146 16.35 32.80 -18.70
CA GLY A 146 15.26 33.74 -18.41
C GLY A 146 13.87 33.25 -18.82
N GLN A 147 13.74 32.03 -19.35
CA GLN A 147 12.44 31.39 -19.59
C GLN A 147 11.64 31.27 -18.29
N VAL A 148 12.30 30.88 -17.20
CA VAL A 148 11.73 30.88 -15.84
C VAL A 148 12.32 32.06 -15.07
N ALA A 149 11.47 32.94 -14.54
CA ALA A 149 11.93 34.13 -13.82
C ALA A 149 12.46 33.82 -12.42
N GLY A 150 12.00 32.72 -11.80
CA GLY A 150 12.48 32.27 -10.50
C GLY A 150 11.85 30.95 -10.04
N ALA A 151 12.47 30.30 -9.07
CA ALA A 151 11.96 29.06 -8.49
C ALA A 151 12.06 29.04 -6.96
N ALA A 152 11.16 28.31 -6.30
CA ALA A 152 11.16 28.15 -4.85
C ALA A 152 11.01 26.67 -4.47
N PHE A 153 12.04 26.06 -3.88
CA PHE A 153 12.12 24.61 -3.64
C PHE A 153 12.35 24.30 -2.17
N ASP A 154 11.56 23.38 -1.63
CA ASP A 154 11.76 22.83 -0.28
C ASP A 154 12.28 21.39 -0.32
N VAL A 155 12.21 20.74 -1.47
CA VAL A 155 12.50 19.31 -1.65
C VAL A 155 13.33 19.09 -2.90
N PHE A 156 14.22 18.09 -2.86
CA PHE A 156 15.23 17.84 -3.90
C PHE A 156 15.26 16.36 -4.31
N ALA A 157 15.66 16.08 -5.54
CA ALA A 157 15.72 14.72 -6.07
C ALA A 157 16.60 13.79 -5.22
N VAL A 158 17.67 14.35 -4.62
CA VAL A 158 18.55 13.69 -3.66
C VAL A 158 18.58 14.52 -2.38
N GLU A 159 18.28 13.89 -1.24
CA GLU A 159 18.34 14.52 0.08
C GLU A 159 19.22 13.65 1.02
N PRO A 160 20.11 14.25 1.84
CA PRO A 160 20.36 15.69 2.00
C PRO A 160 20.98 16.36 0.75
N ALA A 161 20.38 17.47 0.31
CA ALA A 161 20.84 18.19 -0.87
C ALA A 161 22.01 19.12 -0.49
N THR A 162 23.19 18.86 -1.05
CA THR A 162 24.41 19.66 -0.75
C THR A 162 25.01 20.31 -2.00
N ASP A 163 24.64 19.87 -3.19
CA ASP A 163 25.24 20.24 -4.46
C ASP A 163 24.21 20.39 -5.62
N SER A 164 22.96 20.77 -5.31
CA SER A 164 21.92 20.94 -6.33
C SER A 164 22.28 22.02 -7.36
N PRO A 165 21.98 21.81 -8.67
CA PRO A 165 22.22 22.81 -9.72
C PRO A 165 21.39 24.09 -9.53
N LEU A 166 20.39 24.07 -8.64
CA LEU A 166 19.56 25.22 -8.30
C LEU A 166 20.22 26.15 -7.26
N PHE A 167 21.24 25.67 -6.54
CA PHE A 167 21.92 26.46 -5.52
C PHE A 167 22.74 27.60 -6.14
N ASN A 168 22.85 28.71 -5.40
CA ASN A 168 23.56 29.94 -5.81
C ASN A 168 22.99 30.67 -7.03
N LEU A 169 21.86 30.25 -7.59
CA LEU A 169 21.14 31.02 -8.60
C LEU A 169 20.43 32.21 -7.93
N PRO A 170 20.60 33.45 -8.45
CA PRO A 170 20.13 34.67 -7.78
C PRO A 170 18.60 34.81 -7.73
N ASN A 171 17.88 34.01 -8.52
CA ASN A 171 16.43 33.99 -8.63
C ASN A 171 15.80 32.70 -8.07
N VAL A 172 16.54 31.97 -7.23
CA VAL A 172 16.06 30.75 -6.58
C VAL A 172 15.99 30.94 -5.06
N VAL A 173 14.92 30.46 -4.46
CA VAL A 173 14.76 30.34 -3.00
C VAL A 173 14.71 28.87 -2.63
N VAL A 174 15.55 28.44 -1.69
CA VAL A 174 15.60 27.05 -1.24
C VAL A 174 15.48 26.93 0.27
N THR A 175 14.83 25.86 0.73
CA THR A 175 14.74 25.48 2.14
C THR A 175 14.98 23.97 2.31
N PRO A 176 15.52 23.51 3.45
CA PRO A 176 15.90 22.12 3.65
C PRO A 176 14.72 21.28 4.18
N HIS A 177 13.69 21.05 3.35
CA HIS A 177 12.55 20.18 3.65
C HIS A 177 11.80 20.55 4.94
N LEU A 178 11.41 21.83 5.04
CA LEU A 178 10.76 22.41 6.22
C LEU A 178 9.23 22.37 6.19
N GLY A 179 8.61 21.83 5.13
CA GLY A 179 7.15 21.90 4.94
C GLY A 179 6.28 21.38 6.09
N ALA A 180 6.81 20.48 6.93
CA ALA A 180 6.17 19.96 8.14
C ALA A 180 6.92 20.30 9.45
N ALA A 181 7.94 21.15 9.38
CA ALA A 181 8.79 21.54 10.52
C ALA A 181 8.16 22.70 11.30
N THR A 182 6.95 22.50 11.84
CA THR A 182 6.28 23.45 12.74
C THR A 182 5.87 22.76 14.03
N THR A 183 5.80 23.51 15.13
CA THR A 183 5.39 22.97 16.44
C THR A 183 4.00 22.35 16.35
N GLU A 184 3.05 23.03 15.70
CA GLU A 184 1.68 22.57 15.54
C GLU A 184 1.60 21.28 14.71
N ALA A 185 2.40 21.14 13.66
CA ALA A 185 2.42 19.92 12.85
C ALA A 185 3.00 18.75 13.64
N GLN A 186 4.10 18.96 14.38
CA GLN A 186 4.72 17.92 15.19
C GLN A 186 3.81 17.49 16.35
N GLU A 187 3.14 18.42 17.03
CA GLU A 187 2.18 18.13 18.09
C GLU A 187 0.98 17.34 17.57
N ASN A 188 0.38 17.77 16.46
CA ASN A 188 -0.76 17.05 15.87
C ASN A 188 -0.39 15.62 15.44
N VAL A 189 0.79 15.43 14.84
CA VAL A 189 1.27 14.09 14.47
C VAL A 189 1.50 13.24 15.73
N ALA A 190 2.12 13.80 16.77
CA ALA A 190 2.37 13.08 18.02
C ALA A 190 1.06 12.64 18.70
N LEU A 191 0.08 13.53 18.79
CA LEU A 191 -1.25 13.22 19.33
C LEU A 191 -1.94 12.14 18.49
N GLN A 192 -1.97 12.30 17.17
CA GLN A 192 -2.63 11.36 16.27
C GLN A 192 -2.00 9.95 16.36
N VAL A 193 -0.67 9.85 16.43
CA VAL A 193 0.00 8.55 16.59
C VAL A 193 -0.25 7.96 17.99
N ALA A 194 -0.24 8.78 19.04
CA ALA A 194 -0.54 8.32 20.39
C ALA A 194 -1.97 7.79 20.52
N GLU A 195 -2.95 8.47 19.91
CA GLU A 195 -4.35 8.03 19.83
C GLU A 195 -4.47 6.70 19.09
N GLN A 196 -3.84 6.57 17.91
CA GLN A 196 -3.85 5.32 17.14
C GLN A 196 -3.26 4.13 17.92
N ILE A 197 -2.15 4.35 18.62
CA ILE A 197 -1.53 3.31 19.47
C ILE A 197 -2.47 2.96 20.64
N SER A 198 -3.06 3.97 21.29
CA SER A 198 -3.98 3.77 22.41
C SER A 198 -5.23 3.00 21.99
N GLU A 199 -5.85 3.37 20.87
CA GLU A 199 -7.01 2.67 20.30
C GLU A 199 -6.66 1.20 20.03
N TYR A 200 -5.59 0.93 19.29
CA TYR A 200 -5.17 -0.43 18.99
C TYR A 200 -4.96 -1.27 20.25
N LEU A 201 -4.22 -0.74 21.23
CA LEU A 201 -3.90 -1.50 22.46
C LEU A 201 -5.12 -1.71 23.37
N ASN A 202 -6.07 -0.78 23.41
CA ASN A 202 -7.20 -0.86 24.32
C ASN A 202 -8.42 -1.58 23.70
N ASN A 203 -8.65 -1.42 22.40
CA ASN A 203 -9.87 -1.90 21.74
C ASN A 203 -9.63 -2.62 20.41
N GLY A 204 -8.38 -2.74 19.94
CA GLY A 204 -8.03 -3.45 18.71
C GLY A 204 -8.39 -2.71 17.42
N ALA A 205 -8.83 -1.45 17.48
CA ALA A 205 -9.06 -0.65 16.29
C ALA A 205 -7.74 -0.36 15.57
N VAL A 206 -7.80 -0.37 14.24
CA VAL A 206 -6.67 -0.12 13.36
C VAL A 206 -7.05 1.00 12.42
N THR A 207 -6.32 2.11 12.47
CA THR A 207 -6.49 3.23 11.55
C THR A 207 -5.13 3.66 11.01
N ASN A 208 -5.08 4.02 9.72
CA ASN A 208 -3.86 4.47 9.03
C ASN A 208 -2.64 3.52 9.13
N ALA A 209 -2.86 2.24 9.41
CA ALA A 209 -1.79 1.25 9.42
C ALA A 209 -1.24 1.05 8.01
N ILE A 210 0.08 1.06 7.89
CA ILE A 210 0.78 0.91 6.61
C ILE A 210 0.79 -0.54 6.10
N ASN A 211 0.48 -1.49 6.98
CA ASN A 211 0.61 -2.94 6.74
C ASN A 211 -0.67 -3.74 7.00
N MET A 212 -1.74 -3.10 7.47
CA MET A 212 -3.02 -3.73 7.81
C MET A 212 -4.19 -2.84 7.37
N PRO A 213 -5.31 -3.40 6.87
CA PRO A 213 -6.52 -2.63 6.58
C PRO A 213 -7.07 -1.96 7.84
N SER A 214 -7.84 -0.88 7.66
CA SER A 214 -8.54 -0.25 8.77
C SER A 214 -9.64 -1.15 9.33
N ILE A 215 -9.71 -1.24 10.65
CA ILE A 215 -10.67 -2.04 11.41
C ILE A 215 -11.22 -1.16 12.53
N THR A 216 -12.53 -1.03 12.62
CA THR A 216 -13.14 -0.25 13.71
C THR A 216 -13.14 -1.02 15.03
N ALA A 217 -13.26 -0.33 16.17
CA ALA A 217 -13.34 -0.96 17.49
C ALA A 217 -14.54 -1.92 17.62
N GLU A 218 -15.66 -1.62 16.95
CA GLU A 218 -16.86 -2.46 16.94
C GLU A 218 -16.66 -3.74 16.12
N GLU A 219 -15.93 -3.63 14.99
CA GLU A 219 -15.62 -4.78 14.14
C GLU A 219 -14.53 -5.68 14.73
N ALA A 220 -13.55 -5.12 15.45
CA ALA A 220 -12.34 -5.82 15.87
C ALA A 220 -12.58 -7.17 16.57
N PRO A 221 -13.52 -7.31 17.54
CA PRO A 221 -13.77 -8.59 18.22
C PRO A 221 -14.28 -9.69 17.29
N ILE A 222 -15.06 -9.32 16.27
CA ILE A 222 -15.71 -10.24 15.35
C ILE A 222 -14.81 -10.51 14.14
N LEU A 223 -14.19 -9.47 13.58
CA LEU A 223 -13.44 -9.52 12.33
C LEU A 223 -12.03 -10.11 12.50
N SER A 224 -11.36 -9.86 13.63
CA SER A 224 -9.96 -10.28 13.83
C SER A 224 -9.74 -11.79 13.69
N PRO A 225 -10.59 -12.66 14.28
CA PRO A 225 -10.48 -14.11 14.08
C PRO A 225 -10.63 -14.53 12.61
N PHE A 226 -11.48 -13.85 11.84
CA PHE A 226 -11.69 -14.12 10.40
C PHE A 226 -10.56 -13.57 9.53
N VAL A 227 -9.92 -12.46 9.92
CA VAL A 227 -8.69 -11.95 9.27
C VAL A 227 -7.54 -12.95 9.45
N LYS A 228 -7.38 -13.53 10.65
CA LYS A 228 -6.42 -14.62 10.89
C LYS A 228 -6.76 -15.83 10.02
N LEU A 229 -8.02 -16.25 9.99
CA LEU A 229 -8.48 -17.35 9.14
C LEU A 229 -8.16 -17.13 7.67
N ALA A 230 -8.54 -15.97 7.12
CA ALA A 230 -8.27 -15.61 5.73
C ALA A 230 -6.77 -15.67 5.43
N SER A 231 -5.93 -15.14 6.34
CA SER A 231 -4.47 -15.22 6.23
C SER A 231 -3.96 -16.67 6.23
N HIS A 232 -4.49 -17.54 7.08
CA HIS A 232 -4.13 -18.96 7.14
C HIS A 232 -4.56 -19.73 5.88
N LEU A 233 -5.77 -19.47 5.37
CA LEU A 233 -6.23 -20.05 4.09
C LEU A 233 -5.30 -19.62 2.95
N GLY A 234 -4.97 -18.33 2.90
CA GLY A 234 -4.02 -17.80 1.94
C GLY A 234 -2.65 -18.46 2.05
N ALA A 235 -2.08 -18.50 3.26
CA ALA A 235 -0.77 -19.09 3.52
C ALA A 235 -0.72 -20.58 3.19
N PHE A 236 -1.80 -21.33 3.43
CA PHE A 236 -1.90 -22.74 3.05
C PHE A 236 -1.76 -22.88 1.54
N VAL A 237 -2.55 -22.12 0.77
CA VAL A 237 -2.53 -22.24 -0.69
C VAL A 237 -1.24 -21.71 -1.29
N GLY A 238 -0.70 -20.61 -0.74
CA GLY A 238 0.57 -20.02 -1.15
C GLY A 238 1.74 -20.99 -1.00
N GLN A 239 1.87 -21.64 0.17
CA GLN A 239 2.92 -22.65 0.42
C GLN A 239 2.78 -23.91 -0.46
N MET A 240 1.58 -24.16 -0.97
CA MET A 240 1.29 -25.28 -1.85
C MET A 240 1.42 -24.93 -3.34
N THR A 241 1.69 -23.66 -3.69
CA THR A 241 1.65 -23.16 -5.08
C THR A 241 3.00 -22.58 -5.48
N ASP A 242 3.74 -23.35 -6.25
CA ASP A 242 5.03 -22.94 -6.83
C ASP A 242 4.84 -22.29 -8.22
N GLU A 243 3.68 -22.55 -8.86
CA GLU A 243 3.36 -22.07 -10.20
C GLU A 243 2.84 -20.62 -10.23
N ALA A 244 2.89 -20.00 -11.42
CA ALA A 244 2.29 -18.68 -11.64
C ALA A 244 0.77 -18.74 -11.47
N ILE A 245 0.24 -17.83 -10.65
CA ILE A 245 -1.19 -17.73 -10.32
C ILE A 245 -1.89 -16.93 -11.41
N GLU A 246 -3.00 -17.46 -11.93
CA GLU A 246 -3.87 -16.79 -12.90
C GLU A 246 -5.02 -16.05 -12.20
N SER A 247 -5.60 -16.68 -11.18
CA SER A 247 -6.70 -16.09 -10.41
C SER A 247 -6.77 -16.54 -8.97
N ILE A 248 -7.33 -15.66 -8.14
CA ILE A 248 -7.66 -15.87 -6.73
C ILE A 248 -9.14 -15.54 -6.56
N ASN A 249 -9.95 -16.54 -6.20
CA ASN A 249 -11.38 -16.36 -5.96
C ASN A 249 -11.66 -16.60 -4.48
N ILE A 250 -12.34 -15.67 -3.84
CA ILE A 250 -12.69 -15.75 -2.42
C ILE A 250 -14.21 -15.75 -2.28
N LEU A 251 -14.74 -16.82 -1.73
CA LEU A 251 -16.15 -16.98 -1.40
C LEU A 251 -16.36 -16.76 0.10
N TYR A 252 -17.31 -15.89 0.43
CA TYR A 252 -17.82 -15.67 1.77
C TYR A 252 -19.25 -16.20 1.86
N ASP A 253 -19.49 -17.15 2.75
CA ASP A 253 -20.80 -17.79 2.94
C ASP A 253 -21.33 -17.50 4.35
N GLY A 254 -22.60 -17.11 4.46
CA GLY A 254 -23.25 -16.82 5.74
C GLY A 254 -22.82 -15.48 6.33
N LYS A 255 -22.75 -15.37 7.66
CA LYS A 255 -22.55 -14.07 8.35
C LYS A 255 -21.25 -13.35 7.97
N VAL A 256 -20.20 -14.09 7.58
CA VAL A 256 -18.93 -13.50 7.13
C VAL A 256 -19.07 -12.69 5.83
N ALA A 257 -20.12 -12.93 5.04
CA ALA A 257 -20.42 -12.15 3.84
C ALA A 257 -20.84 -10.70 4.14
N GLU A 258 -21.36 -10.43 5.34
CA GLU A 258 -21.79 -9.11 5.81
C GLU A 258 -20.66 -8.32 6.50
N MET A 259 -19.52 -8.97 6.76
CA MET A 259 -18.37 -8.36 7.40
C MET A 259 -17.56 -7.48 6.40
N ASN A 260 -16.50 -6.84 6.88
CA ASN A 260 -15.55 -6.12 6.03
C ASN A 260 -14.74 -7.06 5.12
N THR A 261 -15.37 -7.51 4.03
CA THR A 261 -14.79 -8.43 3.04
C THR A 261 -13.56 -7.87 2.34
N LYS A 262 -13.39 -6.55 2.29
CA LYS A 262 -12.16 -5.92 1.76
C LYS A 262 -10.94 -6.22 2.63
N ALA A 263 -11.10 -6.16 3.95
CA ALA A 263 -10.04 -6.52 4.89
C ALA A 263 -9.71 -8.03 4.80
N LEU A 264 -10.73 -8.88 4.71
CA LEU A 264 -10.58 -10.32 4.55
C LEU A 264 -9.90 -10.71 3.22
N ASN A 265 -10.26 -10.04 2.12
CA ASN A 265 -9.61 -10.22 0.82
C ASN A 265 -8.12 -9.89 0.90
N SER A 266 -7.81 -8.75 1.51
CA SER A 266 -6.44 -8.26 1.70
C SER A 266 -5.60 -9.28 2.49
N ALA A 267 -6.17 -9.84 3.56
CA ALA A 267 -5.55 -10.88 4.38
C ALA A 267 -5.31 -12.18 3.60
N ALA A 268 -6.31 -12.69 2.88
CA ALA A 268 -6.19 -13.90 2.08
C ALA A 268 -5.17 -13.76 0.95
N ILE A 269 -5.23 -12.66 0.18
CA ILE A 269 -4.30 -12.41 -0.93
C ILE A 269 -2.87 -12.26 -0.40
N ALA A 270 -2.68 -11.52 0.71
CA ALA A 270 -1.36 -11.41 1.34
C ALA A 270 -0.81 -12.77 1.79
N GLY A 271 -1.67 -13.62 2.38
CA GLY A 271 -1.30 -14.98 2.75
C GLY A 271 -0.82 -15.81 1.54
N VAL A 272 -1.54 -15.75 0.41
CA VAL A 272 -1.14 -16.45 -0.82
C VAL A 272 0.21 -15.95 -1.33
N MET A 273 0.41 -14.64 -1.34
CA MET A 273 1.59 -14.01 -1.95
C MET A 273 2.85 -14.10 -1.08
N LYS A 274 2.71 -14.24 0.24
CA LYS A 274 3.86 -14.29 1.18
C LYS A 274 4.85 -15.40 0.89
N ALA A 275 4.39 -16.54 0.37
CA ALA A 275 5.26 -17.67 0.02
C ALA A 275 6.29 -17.29 -1.07
N GLN A 276 5.91 -16.42 -2.01
CA GLN A 276 6.77 -15.98 -3.11
C GLN A 276 7.48 -14.64 -2.81
N ASN A 277 6.87 -13.79 -1.98
CA ASN A 277 7.42 -12.52 -1.58
C ASN A 277 7.14 -12.25 -0.08
N PRO A 278 8.12 -12.53 0.80
CA PRO A 278 7.97 -12.38 2.25
C PRO A 278 7.65 -10.95 2.72
N GLU A 279 7.99 -9.92 1.94
CA GLU A 279 7.77 -8.51 2.30
C GLU A 279 6.32 -8.03 2.05
N VAL A 280 5.48 -8.87 1.43
CA VAL A 280 4.09 -8.53 1.14
C VAL A 280 3.27 -8.39 2.43
N ASN A 281 2.52 -7.30 2.53
CA ASN A 281 1.57 -7.05 3.61
C ASN A 281 0.14 -6.92 3.08
N MET A 282 -0.84 -6.78 3.97
CA MET A 282 -2.26 -6.77 3.60
C MET A 282 -2.64 -5.55 2.75
N VAL A 283 -1.94 -4.41 2.90
CA VAL A 283 -2.22 -3.19 2.12
C VAL A 283 -1.64 -3.31 0.71
N SER A 284 -0.43 -3.85 0.56
CA SER A 284 0.24 -3.96 -0.73
C SER A 284 -0.24 -5.16 -1.57
N ALA A 285 -0.71 -6.24 -0.94
CA ALA A 285 -1.01 -7.49 -1.65
C ALA A 285 -2.03 -7.36 -2.78
N PRO A 286 -3.20 -6.71 -2.60
CA PRO A 286 -4.19 -6.60 -3.70
C PRO A 286 -3.65 -5.82 -4.91
N LEU A 287 -2.84 -4.79 -4.66
CA LEU A 287 -2.22 -4.00 -5.72
C LEU A 287 -1.17 -4.83 -6.47
N LEU A 288 -0.27 -5.48 -5.74
CA LEU A 288 0.76 -6.35 -6.31
C LEU A 288 0.16 -7.52 -7.11
N ALA A 289 -0.95 -8.09 -6.63
CA ALA A 289 -1.66 -9.13 -7.37
C ALA A 289 -2.17 -8.61 -8.72
N THR A 290 -2.77 -7.42 -8.73
CA THR A 290 -3.26 -6.77 -9.95
C THR A 290 -2.13 -6.43 -10.92
N GLU A 291 -1.01 -5.89 -10.42
CA GLU A 291 0.19 -5.57 -11.22
C GLU A 291 0.81 -6.82 -11.86
N ARG A 292 0.74 -7.96 -11.17
CA ARG A 292 1.17 -9.27 -11.70
C ARG A 292 0.14 -9.91 -12.65
N GLY A 293 -0.97 -9.23 -12.93
CA GLY A 293 -2.03 -9.73 -13.80
C GLY A 293 -2.92 -10.82 -13.18
N ILE A 294 -2.85 -11.00 -11.86
CA ILE A 294 -3.66 -11.99 -11.14
C ILE A 294 -5.10 -11.47 -11.03
N LYS A 295 -6.05 -12.23 -11.56
CA LYS A 295 -7.48 -11.90 -11.46
C LYS A 295 -8.00 -12.24 -10.08
N CYS A 296 -8.23 -11.22 -9.25
CA CYS A 296 -8.84 -11.40 -7.93
C CYS A 296 -10.36 -11.19 -8.03
N SER A 297 -11.14 -12.13 -7.51
CA SER A 297 -12.60 -12.00 -7.46
C SER A 297 -13.14 -12.36 -6.08
N THR A 298 -14.29 -11.77 -5.76
CA THR A 298 -14.98 -12.00 -4.49
C THR A 298 -16.42 -12.37 -4.77
N THR A 299 -16.91 -13.38 -4.08
CA THR A 299 -18.30 -13.82 -4.12
C THR A 299 -18.84 -13.86 -2.70
N THR A 300 -20.06 -13.40 -2.52
CA THR A 300 -20.80 -13.44 -1.26
C THR A 300 -22.09 -14.20 -1.47
N GLN A 301 -22.47 -15.05 -0.52
CA GLN A 301 -23.75 -15.76 -0.58
C GLN A 301 -24.37 -15.93 0.80
N GLU A 302 -25.69 -16.09 0.83
CA GLU A 302 -26.42 -16.46 2.05
C GLU A 302 -25.93 -17.82 2.58
N LYS A 303 -26.21 -18.07 3.86
CA LYS A 303 -25.77 -19.29 4.55
C LYS A 303 -26.13 -20.54 3.74
N SER A 304 -25.13 -21.34 3.42
CA SER A 304 -25.31 -22.66 2.84
C SER A 304 -24.55 -23.72 3.64
N GLY A 305 -25.07 -24.95 3.64
CA GLY A 305 -24.44 -26.05 4.36
C GLY A 305 -24.55 -25.94 5.88
N THR A 306 -23.56 -26.51 6.59
CA THR A 306 -23.64 -26.78 8.03
C THR A 306 -23.11 -25.63 8.91
N PHE A 307 -22.21 -24.79 8.40
CA PHE A 307 -21.56 -23.74 9.18
C PHE A 307 -22.32 -22.42 9.09
N ASP A 308 -22.34 -21.64 10.17
CA ASP A 308 -22.94 -20.30 10.18
C ASP A 308 -22.17 -19.28 9.34
N SER A 309 -20.88 -19.53 9.15
CA SER A 309 -20.00 -18.73 8.31
C SER A 309 -18.85 -19.60 7.84
N TYR A 310 -18.42 -19.45 6.59
CA TYR A 310 -17.11 -19.94 6.18
C TYR A 310 -16.52 -19.09 5.06
N ILE A 311 -15.19 -19.11 4.97
CA ILE A 311 -14.43 -18.52 3.88
C ILE A 311 -13.88 -19.67 3.04
N LYS A 312 -14.08 -19.60 1.73
CA LYS A 312 -13.47 -20.54 0.77
C LYS A 312 -12.57 -19.77 -0.18
N LEU A 313 -11.34 -20.24 -0.32
CA LEU A 313 -10.32 -19.68 -1.18
C LEU A 313 -10.00 -20.68 -2.30
N THR A 314 -10.14 -20.23 -3.54
CA THR A 314 -9.78 -20.99 -4.73
C THR A 314 -8.70 -20.25 -5.51
N VAL A 315 -7.55 -20.90 -5.69
CA VAL A 315 -6.44 -20.36 -6.49
C VAL A 315 -6.26 -21.23 -7.72
N LYS A 316 -6.24 -20.58 -8.88
CA LYS A 316 -6.05 -21.22 -10.18
C LYS A 316 -4.70 -20.84 -10.78
N THR A 317 -4.04 -21.83 -11.34
CA THR A 317 -2.82 -21.72 -12.15
C THR A 317 -3.09 -22.35 -13.51
N ALA A 318 -2.15 -22.25 -14.44
CA ALA A 318 -2.28 -22.86 -15.77
C ALA A 318 -2.48 -24.39 -15.73
N SER A 319 -2.01 -25.07 -14.68
CA SER A 319 -2.01 -26.54 -14.60
C SER A 319 -2.91 -27.11 -13.49
N LYS A 320 -3.23 -26.33 -12.46
CA LYS A 320 -3.89 -26.81 -11.24
C LYS A 320 -4.86 -25.78 -10.68
N GLU A 321 -5.89 -26.29 -10.02
CA GLU A 321 -6.80 -25.53 -9.18
C GLU A 321 -6.71 -26.07 -7.75
N ARG A 322 -6.59 -25.17 -6.78
CA ARG A 322 -6.49 -25.50 -5.36
C ARG A 322 -7.62 -24.80 -4.62
N GLU A 323 -8.35 -25.57 -3.82
CA GLU A 323 -9.46 -25.07 -3.02
C GLU A 323 -9.25 -25.45 -1.56
N ILE A 324 -9.43 -24.48 -0.67
CA ILE A 324 -9.49 -24.67 0.78
C ILE A 324 -10.63 -23.83 1.36
N ALA A 325 -11.32 -24.35 2.37
CA ALA A 325 -12.28 -23.60 3.15
C ALA A 325 -12.02 -23.74 4.64
N GLY A 326 -12.38 -22.71 5.38
CA GLY A 326 -12.25 -22.66 6.83
C GLY A 326 -13.32 -21.80 7.49
N THR A 327 -13.44 -21.95 8.80
CA THR A 327 -14.38 -21.19 9.64
C THR A 327 -13.73 -20.83 10.97
N VAL A 328 -14.37 -19.94 11.72
CA VAL A 328 -14.03 -19.62 13.11
C VAL A 328 -15.08 -20.27 14.00
N PHE A 329 -14.64 -21.12 14.93
CA PHE A 329 -15.53 -21.79 15.87
C PHE A 329 -15.94 -20.85 17.02
N SER A 330 -16.89 -21.28 17.85
CA SER A 330 -17.38 -20.50 19.00
C SER A 330 -16.32 -20.22 20.07
N ASP A 331 -15.22 -20.96 20.05
CA ASP A 331 -14.03 -20.73 20.88
C ASP A 331 -13.09 -19.65 20.30
N GLY A 332 -13.46 -19.04 19.17
CA GLY A 332 -12.66 -18.03 18.47
C GLY A 332 -11.49 -18.60 17.65
N LYS A 333 -11.33 -19.93 17.62
CA LYS A 333 -10.22 -20.57 16.91
C LYS A 333 -10.55 -20.83 15.44
N GLN A 334 -9.54 -20.66 14.60
CA GLN A 334 -9.62 -20.93 13.16
C GLN A 334 -9.49 -22.44 12.90
N ARG A 335 -10.34 -22.96 12.02
CA ARG A 335 -10.24 -24.35 11.56
C ARG A 335 -10.39 -24.46 10.05
N PHE A 336 -9.58 -25.32 9.46
CA PHE A 336 -9.82 -25.78 8.10
C PHE A 336 -10.93 -26.83 8.13
N ILE A 337 -11.94 -26.62 7.29
CA ILE A 337 -13.14 -27.46 7.22
C ILE A 337 -13.22 -28.28 5.93
N GLN A 338 -12.50 -27.84 4.89
CA GLN A 338 -12.51 -28.50 3.60
C GLN A 338 -11.22 -28.22 2.82
N ILE A 339 -10.63 -29.24 2.20
CA ILE A 339 -9.48 -29.10 1.28
C ILE A 339 -9.75 -30.00 0.07
N LYS A 340 -9.64 -29.46 -1.16
CA LYS A 340 -9.95 -30.20 -2.40
C LYS A 340 -11.34 -30.86 -2.39
N GLY A 341 -12.33 -30.21 -1.77
CA GLY A 341 -13.68 -30.77 -1.60
C GLY A 341 -13.81 -31.93 -0.60
N ILE A 342 -12.73 -32.30 0.11
CA ILE A 342 -12.75 -33.31 1.18
C ILE A 342 -12.95 -32.59 2.52
N ASN A 343 -13.99 -32.98 3.25
CA ASN A 343 -14.31 -32.41 4.56
C ASN A 343 -13.31 -32.87 5.62
N ILE A 344 -12.87 -31.93 6.45
CA ILE A 344 -11.96 -32.14 7.58
C ILE A 344 -12.36 -31.24 8.75
N ASP A 345 -11.79 -31.49 9.92
CA ASP A 345 -11.84 -30.58 11.08
C ASP A 345 -10.42 -30.48 11.63
N ALA A 346 -9.68 -29.45 11.20
CA ALA A 346 -8.28 -29.27 11.55
C ALA A 346 -8.05 -27.88 12.13
N GLU A 347 -7.64 -27.81 13.40
CA GLU A 347 -7.10 -26.60 14.01
C GLU A 347 -5.79 -26.20 13.31
N VAL A 348 -5.59 -24.90 13.12
CA VAL A 348 -4.37 -24.38 12.48
C VAL A 348 -3.24 -24.32 13.51
N GLY A 349 -2.29 -25.23 13.38
CA GLY A 349 -1.07 -25.26 14.20
C GLY A 349 0.09 -24.52 13.54
N ARG A 350 1.11 -24.13 14.32
CA ARG A 350 2.31 -23.46 13.78
C ARG A 350 3.04 -24.34 12.76
N HIS A 351 3.32 -25.58 13.14
CA HIS A 351 4.02 -26.55 12.30
C HIS A 351 3.04 -27.62 11.89
N MET A 352 2.74 -27.71 10.60
CA MET A 352 1.83 -28.73 10.08
C MET A 352 2.49 -29.56 9.00
N LEU A 353 2.04 -30.81 8.85
CA LEU A 353 2.35 -31.61 7.68
C LEU A 353 1.06 -31.92 6.93
N TYR A 354 1.04 -31.59 5.65
CA TYR A 354 -0.02 -31.96 4.72
C TYR A 354 0.42 -33.14 3.86
N THR A 355 -0.38 -34.19 3.82
CA THR A 355 -0.17 -35.33 2.91
C THR A 355 -1.40 -35.64 2.09
N THR A 356 -1.20 -36.18 0.90
CA THR A 356 -2.26 -36.75 0.06
C THR A 356 -1.89 -38.16 -0.37
N ASN A 357 -2.87 -39.06 -0.41
CA ASN A 357 -2.68 -40.47 -0.77
C ASN A 357 -4.00 -41.10 -1.24
N GLU A 358 -3.94 -42.33 -1.74
CA GLU A 358 -5.14 -43.19 -1.88
C GLU A 358 -5.49 -43.83 -0.53
N ASP A 359 -6.79 -43.95 -0.22
CA ASP A 359 -7.29 -44.54 1.03
C ASP A 359 -7.13 -46.07 1.04
N VAL A 360 -5.91 -46.54 1.33
CA VAL A 360 -5.56 -47.95 1.45
C VAL A 360 -5.04 -48.32 2.84
N PRO A 361 -5.23 -49.58 3.30
CA PRO A 361 -4.71 -50.01 4.59
C PRO A 361 -3.20 -49.79 4.74
N GLY A 362 -2.78 -49.34 5.92
CA GLY A 362 -1.38 -49.14 6.27
C GLY A 362 -0.88 -47.70 6.20
N ILE A 363 -1.57 -46.79 5.50
CA ILE A 363 -1.15 -45.37 5.36
C ILE A 363 -0.91 -44.71 6.73
N ILE A 364 -1.91 -44.74 7.61
CA ILE A 364 -1.85 -44.09 8.92
C ILE A 364 -0.73 -44.71 9.77
N GLY A 365 -0.60 -46.03 9.74
CA GLY A 365 0.44 -46.76 10.46
C GLY A 365 1.85 -46.39 9.97
N THR A 366 2.05 -46.34 8.66
CA THR A 366 3.33 -45.93 8.04
C THR A 366 3.67 -44.49 8.41
N LEU A 367 2.70 -43.57 8.33
CA LEU A 367 2.91 -42.16 8.68
C LEU A 367 3.30 -42.01 10.16
N GLY A 368 2.48 -42.56 11.08
CA GLY A 368 2.72 -42.48 12.51
C GLY A 368 4.02 -43.17 12.95
N GLN A 369 4.32 -44.34 12.39
CA GLN A 369 5.55 -45.07 12.71
C GLN A 369 6.80 -44.34 12.19
N THR A 370 6.73 -43.76 10.98
CA THR A 370 7.85 -42.98 10.43
C THR A 370 8.10 -41.74 11.26
N MET A 371 7.06 -41.00 11.66
CA MET A 371 7.21 -39.85 12.55
C MET A 371 7.82 -40.23 13.90
N GLY A 372 7.22 -41.21 14.59
CA GLY A 372 7.64 -41.62 15.92
C GLY A 372 9.07 -42.17 15.97
N LYS A 373 9.48 -42.99 14.97
CA LYS A 373 10.85 -43.52 14.89
C LYS A 373 11.92 -42.44 14.73
N ASN A 374 11.54 -41.29 14.18
CA ASN A 374 12.46 -40.16 13.97
C ASN A 374 12.25 -39.05 15.01
N GLY A 375 11.56 -39.33 16.12
CA GLY A 375 11.38 -38.40 17.22
C GLY A 375 10.47 -37.20 16.91
N VAL A 376 9.64 -37.28 15.86
CA VAL A 376 8.68 -36.23 15.51
C VAL A 376 7.35 -36.51 16.24
N ASN A 377 7.00 -35.64 17.18
CA ASN A 377 5.73 -35.72 17.90
C ASN A 377 4.57 -35.17 17.07
N ILE A 378 3.40 -35.81 17.19
CA ILE A 378 2.15 -35.42 16.53
C ILE A 378 1.16 -34.97 17.62
N ALA A 379 0.92 -33.67 17.70
CA ALA A 379 -0.01 -33.06 18.65
C ALA A 379 -1.48 -33.27 18.26
N ASN A 380 -1.76 -33.27 16.95
CA ASN A 380 -3.10 -33.56 16.43
C ASN A 380 -2.99 -34.23 15.05
N PHE A 381 -3.95 -35.10 14.74
CA PHE A 381 -4.01 -35.85 13.49
C PHE A 381 -5.44 -35.80 12.94
N THR A 382 -5.62 -35.12 11.82
CA THR A 382 -6.90 -35.06 11.11
C THR A 382 -6.79 -35.78 9.77
N LEU A 383 -7.73 -36.67 9.48
CA LEU A 383 -7.87 -37.36 8.21
C LEU A 383 -9.20 -36.98 7.55
N GLY A 384 -9.16 -36.72 6.25
CA GLY A 384 -10.35 -36.66 5.41
C GLY A 384 -10.22 -37.62 4.24
N ARG A 385 -11.32 -38.21 3.79
CA ARG A 385 -11.36 -38.99 2.55
C ARG A 385 -12.58 -38.62 1.72
N LYS A 386 -12.45 -38.69 0.39
CA LYS A 386 -13.56 -38.43 -0.51
C LYS A 386 -14.59 -39.57 -0.47
N ASP A 387 -14.13 -40.79 -0.72
CA ASP A 387 -14.88 -42.04 -0.59
C ASP A 387 -13.89 -43.15 -0.20
N ALA A 388 -14.40 -44.33 0.18
CA ALA A 388 -13.57 -45.50 0.43
C ALA A 388 -12.73 -45.85 -0.82
N GLY A 389 -11.41 -46.03 -0.64
CA GLY A 389 -10.48 -46.38 -1.71
C GLY A 389 -10.17 -45.26 -2.71
N LYS A 390 -10.56 -44.02 -2.43
CA LYS A 390 -10.23 -42.83 -3.25
C LYS A 390 -9.24 -41.92 -2.53
N ASP A 391 -9.02 -40.72 -3.08
CA ASP A 391 -8.21 -39.67 -2.48
C ASP A 391 -8.54 -39.43 -1.00
N ALA A 392 -7.48 -39.45 -0.21
CA ALA A 392 -7.45 -39.08 1.18
C ALA A 392 -6.40 -37.97 1.42
N ILE A 393 -6.65 -37.19 2.46
CA ILE A 393 -5.77 -36.15 2.95
C ILE A 393 -5.52 -36.36 4.43
N ALA A 394 -4.30 -36.09 4.87
CA ALA A 394 -3.99 -35.97 6.29
C ALA A 394 -3.37 -34.60 6.57
N LEU A 395 -3.81 -33.97 7.66
CA LEU A 395 -3.16 -32.82 8.27
C LEU A 395 -2.70 -33.20 9.67
N LEU A 396 -1.41 -33.09 9.91
CA LEU A 396 -0.80 -33.33 11.21
C LEU A 396 -0.39 -32.00 11.79
N TYR A 397 -0.76 -31.74 13.04
CA TYR A 397 -0.16 -30.69 13.84
C TYR A 397 1.04 -31.29 14.58
N LEU A 398 2.22 -30.73 14.36
CA LEU A 398 3.49 -31.17 14.92
C LEU A 398 4.01 -30.15 15.94
N ASP A 399 4.79 -30.61 16.92
CA ASP A 399 5.42 -29.71 17.90
C ASP A 399 6.55 -28.86 17.28
N ALA A 400 7.15 -29.33 16.18
CA ALA A 400 8.25 -28.68 15.47
C ALA A 400 8.21 -29.04 13.97
N GLN A 401 8.94 -28.29 13.13
CA GLN A 401 9.11 -28.64 11.72
C GLN A 401 9.72 -30.04 11.57
N PRO A 402 9.16 -30.91 10.70
CA PRO A 402 9.71 -32.23 10.47
C PRO A 402 11.07 -32.13 9.77
N PRO A 403 12.10 -32.85 10.23
CA PRO A 403 13.41 -32.86 9.56
C PRO A 403 13.30 -33.34 8.10
N ALA A 404 14.14 -32.79 7.22
CA ALA A 404 14.13 -33.14 5.79
C ALA A 404 14.30 -34.65 5.54
N GLU A 405 15.08 -35.36 6.36
CA GLU A 405 15.24 -36.81 6.28
C GLU A 405 13.93 -37.58 6.52
N VAL A 406 13.05 -37.05 7.38
CA VAL A 406 11.75 -37.67 7.67
C VAL A 406 10.81 -37.49 6.49
N LEU A 407 10.81 -36.32 5.87
CA LEU A 407 10.05 -36.05 4.64
C LEU A 407 10.50 -36.97 3.51
N ALA A 408 11.82 -37.10 3.29
CA ALA A 408 12.38 -38.00 2.30
C ALA A 408 12.02 -39.48 2.56
N LYS A 409 12.01 -39.92 3.82
CA LYS A 409 11.58 -41.27 4.20
C LYS A 409 10.11 -41.51 3.87
N LEU A 410 9.23 -40.53 4.09
CA LEU A 410 7.81 -40.63 3.74
C LEU A 410 7.61 -40.70 2.23
N GLU A 411 8.28 -39.84 1.46
CA GLU A 411 8.22 -39.84 0.00
C GLU A 411 8.74 -41.18 -0.58
N ALA A 412 9.84 -41.71 -0.02
CA ALA A 412 10.43 -42.97 -0.45
C ALA A 412 9.53 -44.20 -0.23
N THR A 413 8.48 -44.09 0.59
CA THR A 413 7.50 -45.18 0.73
C THR A 413 6.67 -45.39 -0.53
N GLY A 414 6.56 -44.37 -1.40
CA GLY A 414 5.68 -44.39 -2.57
C GLY A 414 4.18 -44.39 -2.25
N MET A 415 3.80 -44.32 -0.96
CA MET A 415 2.41 -44.38 -0.52
C MET A 415 1.71 -43.02 -0.54
N PHE A 416 2.47 -41.92 -0.65
CA PHE A 416 1.96 -40.55 -0.61
C PHE A 416 2.20 -39.87 -1.95
N SER A 417 1.14 -39.29 -2.54
CA SER A 417 1.24 -38.48 -3.75
C SER A 417 1.80 -37.09 -3.48
N SER A 418 1.73 -36.61 -2.24
CA SER A 418 2.28 -35.33 -1.80
C SER A 418 2.60 -35.39 -0.32
N VAL A 419 3.74 -34.84 0.08
CA VAL A 419 4.18 -34.64 1.47
C VAL A 419 4.72 -33.22 1.56
N LYS A 420 4.03 -32.33 2.27
CA LYS A 420 4.37 -30.90 2.31
C LYS A 420 4.40 -30.38 3.74
N PRO A 421 5.58 -30.00 4.27
CA PRO A 421 5.64 -29.28 5.53
C PRO A 421 5.05 -27.87 5.31
N LEU A 422 4.32 -27.39 6.30
CA LEU A 422 3.66 -26.09 6.31
C LEU A 422 4.01 -25.36 7.60
N GLU A 423 4.16 -24.04 7.50
CA GLU A 423 4.31 -23.15 8.64
C GLU A 423 3.25 -22.05 8.62
N PHE A 424 2.63 -21.82 9.77
CA PHE A 424 1.61 -20.78 9.95
C PHE A 424 2.01 -19.84 11.08
N ASP A 425 1.72 -18.56 10.89
CA ASP A 425 1.78 -17.58 11.97
C ASP A 425 0.53 -17.73 12.85
N VAL A 426 0.71 -18.29 14.05
CA VAL A 426 -0.35 -18.53 15.04
C VAL A 426 -0.27 -17.58 16.22
N SER A 427 0.56 -16.52 16.12
CA SER A 427 0.74 -15.53 17.19
C SER A 427 -0.45 -14.57 17.37
#